data_AF-A0AA38JU91-F1
#
_entry.id   AF-A0AA38JU91-F1
#
_cell.length_a   1.000
_cell.length_b   1.000
_cell.length_c   1.000
_cell.angle_alpha   90.00
_cell.angle_beta   90.00
_cell.angle_gamma   90.00
#
_symmetry.space_group_name_H-M   'P 1'
#
loop_
_entity.id
_entity.type
_entity.pdbx_description
1 polymer ?
#
loop_
_entity_poly.entity_id
_entity_poly.type
_entity_poly.pdbx_seq_one_letter_code
_entity_poly.pdbx_strand_id
1 'polypeptide(L)'
;MSSHMLSSRLANLKVREAFLVTDTEDQTSFEGVPFANVTLLSSKRFAFDLASQVERGDKFMLGPISRVELPSKYGRCAFSVDIIPPSIPSIPAAAYRLVNVHLDSLGHTLPYRTKQLEILANLLREPGCAGGLIAGDFNAISSDDHALLNKNGLVDAWVALHGEEGPDEATWGVEVKREDGLGAGRLDKVAMLGIEAKGMEIMRPPLIEVTKPAEDSDYMPCSDHYGLRLCFTV
;
A
#
# COMPACT_ATOMS: atom_id res chain seq x y z
N MET A 1 -1.26 9.21 -4.40
CA MET A 1 -2.08 10.39 -4.00
C MET A 1 -1.40 11.66 -4.50
N SER A 2 -2.15 12.73 -4.82
CA SER A 2 -1.58 14.05 -5.20
C SER A 2 -1.26 14.93 -3.99
N SER A 3 -0.44 15.97 -4.17
CA SER A 3 -0.01 16.87 -3.08
C SER A 3 -1.19 17.62 -2.45
N HIS A 4 -2.12 18.14 -3.26
CA HIS A 4 -3.30 18.84 -2.77
C HIS A 4 -4.22 17.93 -1.93
N MET A 5 -4.42 16.68 -2.38
CA MET A 5 -5.20 15.70 -1.62
C MET A 5 -4.54 15.35 -0.29
N LEU A 6 -3.20 15.19 -0.27
CA LEU A 6 -2.46 14.97 0.97
C LEU A 6 -2.67 16.14 1.93
N SER A 7 -2.41 17.37 1.49
CA SER A 7 -2.58 18.57 2.33
C SER A 7 -3.99 18.69 2.91
N SER A 8 -5.02 18.42 2.10
CA SER A 8 -6.41 18.41 2.57
C SER A 8 -6.68 17.33 3.63
N ARG A 9 -6.14 16.11 3.43
CA ARG A 9 -6.26 15.01 4.40
C ARG A 9 -5.54 15.34 5.71
N LEU A 10 -4.34 15.90 5.65
CA LEU A 10 -3.57 16.28 6.83
C LEU A 10 -4.15 17.50 7.55
N ALA A 11 -4.87 18.38 6.85
CA ALA A 11 -5.61 19.47 7.49
C ALA A 11 -6.81 18.98 8.33
N ASN A 12 -7.26 17.73 8.13
CA ASN A 12 -8.39 17.17 8.87
C ASN A 12 -7.96 16.70 10.28
N LEU A 13 -8.48 17.35 11.32
CA LEU A 13 -8.19 17.02 12.72
C LEU A 13 -8.46 15.55 13.06
N LYS A 14 -9.54 14.96 12.55
CA LYS A 14 -9.86 13.56 12.82
C LYS A 14 -8.80 12.61 12.27
N VAL A 15 -8.20 12.95 11.13
CA VAL A 15 -7.10 12.16 10.54
C VAL A 15 -5.86 12.29 11.42
N ARG A 16 -5.50 13.51 11.83
CA ARG A 16 -4.33 13.76 12.69
C ARG A 16 -4.42 13.12 14.07
N GLU A 17 -5.62 13.05 14.65
CA GLU A 17 -5.85 12.42 15.95
C GLU A 17 -5.87 10.88 15.85
N ALA A 18 -6.41 10.34 14.75
CA ALA A 18 -6.60 8.90 14.59
C ALA A 18 -5.41 8.15 13.96
N PHE A 19 -4.50 8.86 13.28
CA PHE A 19 -3.42 8.23 12.53
C PHE A 19 -2.06 8.86 12.83
N LEU A 20 -1.05 8.00 12.94
CA LEU A 20 0.36 8.35 12.84
C LEU A 20 0.68 8.56 11.36
N VAL A 21 1.35 9.68 11.07
CA VAL A 21 1.71 10.12 9.73
C VAL A 21 3.17 10.55 9.74
N THR A 22 3.94 10.13 8.74
CA THR A 22 5.29 10.61 8.50
C THR A 22 5.31 11.61 7.33
N ASP A 23 6.38 12.37 7.20
CA ASP A 23 6.63 13.26 6.04
C ASP A 23 5.56 14.35 5.84
N THR A 24 4.87 14.76 6.91
CA THR A 24 3.80 15.79 6.83
C THR A 24 4.30 17.16 6.38
N GLU A 25 5.60 17.42 6.53
CA GLU A 25 6.27 18.66 6.12
C GLU A 25 7.24 18.45 4.94
N ASP A 26 7.50 17.20 4.54
CA ASP A 26 8.41 16.85 3.45
C ASP A 26 7.68 16.82 2.11
N GLN A 27 7.80 17.90 1.35
CA GLN A 27 7.23 17.98 -0.01
C GLN A 27 8.12 17.37 -1.09
N THR A 28 9.32 16.90 -0.77
CA THR A 28 10.24 16.31 -1.77
C THR A 28 9.64 15.08 -2.45
N SER A 29 8.73 14.38 -1.76
CA SER A 29 7.95 13.26 -2.32
C SER A 29 7.12 13.62 -3.56
N PHE A 30 6.82 14.90 -3.77
CA PHE A 30 6.05 15.41 -4.90
C PHE A 30 6.90 16.23 -5.88
N GLU A 31 8.20 16.38 -5.63
CA GLU A 31 9.07 17.13 -6.52
C GLU A 31 9.26 16.36 -7.83
N GLY A 32 8.86 16.97 -8.94
CA GLY A 32 9.00 16.36 -10.27
C GLY A 32 8.09 15.17 -10.56
N VAL A 33 7.17 14.80 -9.66
CA VAL A 33 6.24 13.67 -9.85
C VAL A 33 4.79 14.06 -9.53
N PRO A 34 3.80 13.56 -10.30
CA PRO A 34 2.39 13.90 -10.07
C PRO A 34 1.75 13.19 -8.87
N PHE A 35 2.36 12.10 -8.39
CA PHE A 35 1.78 11.25 -7.34
C PHE A 35 2.85 10.70 -6.41
N ALA A 36 2.52 10.67 -5.10
CA ALA A 36 3.33 10.04 -4.06
C ALA A 36 2.54 8.99 -3.27
N ASN A 37 3.29 8.13 -2.58
CA ASN A 37 2.77 7.14 -1.64
C ASN A 37 2.61 7.75 -0.26
N VAL A 38 1.57 7.35 0.46
CA VAL A 38 1.30 7.82 1.82
C VAL A 38 0.78 6.65 2.64
N THR A 39 1.38 6.44 3.80
CA THR A 39 1.00 5.40 4.75
C THR A 39 0.41 6.04 6.00
N LEU A 40 -0.81 5.63 6.36
CA LEU A 40 -1.48 6.06 7.59
C LEU A 40 -1.58 4.87 8.54
N LEU A 41 -1.03 5.00 9.75
CA LEU A 41 -1.07 3.94 10.75
C LEU A 41 -1.99 4.35 11.90
N SER A 42 -3.01 3.55 12.20
CA SER A 42 -3.99 3.89 13.25
C SER A 42 -3.34 3.98 14.64
N SER A 43 -3.44 5.13 15.31
CA SER A 43 -2.92 5.36 16.67
C SER A 43 -3.58 4.46 17.73
N LYS A 44 -4.75 3.86 17.41
CA LYS A 44 -5.40 2.85 18.25
C LYS A 44 -4.68 1.49 18.28
N ARG A 45 -3.90 1.18 17.25
CA ARG A 45 -3.25 -0.14 17.06
C ARG A 45 -1.73 -0.06 17.13
N PHE A 46 -1.17 1.10 16.81
CA PHE A 46 0.26 1.33 16.73
C PHE A 46 0.69 2.41 17.71
N ALA A 47 1.89 2.24 18.29
CA ALA A 47 2.53 3.21 19.17
C ALA A 47 3.95 3.53 18.71
N PHE A 48 4.38 4.77 18.92
CA PHE A 48 5.73 5.27 18.65
C PHE A 48 6.42 5.63 19.97
N ASP A 49 7.69 5.25 20.13
CA ASP A 49 8.40 5.18 21.42
C ASP A 49 8.75 6.55 22.07
N LEU A 50 8.20 7.67 21.59
CA LEU A 50 8.55 9.00 22.13
C LEU A 50 7.75 9.43 23.38
N ALA A 51 6.67 8.72 23.73
CA ALA A 51 5.84 9.12 24.87
C ALA A 51 5.37 7.91 25.69
N SER A 52 6.11 7.65 26.75
CA SER A 52 5.75 6.85 27.93
C SER A 52 5.80 5.33 27.79
N GLN A 53 6.66 4.72 28.61
CA GLN A 53 6.65 3.30 28.97
C GLN A 53 5.35 2.84 29.67
N VAL A 54 4.31 3.69 29.72
CA VAL A 54 3.10 3.50 30.53
C VAL A 54 1.96 2.89 29.72
N GLU A 55 1.97 2.95 28.38
CA GLU A 55 0.99 2.30 27.50
C GLU A 55 1.58 1.19 26.61
N ARG A 56 2.47 0.35 27.17
CA ARG A 56 2.99 -0.86 26.47
C ARG A 56 1.93 -1.99 26.36
N GLY A 57 0.65 -1.64 26.25
CA GLY A 57 -0.48 -2.58 26.18
C GLY A 57 -0.48 -3.40 24.88
N ASP A 58 -1.65 -3.84 24.44
CA ASP A 58 -1.82 -4.73 23.26
C ASP A 58 -1.54 -4.05 21.89
N LYS A 59 -0.78 -2.96 21.86
CA LYS A 59 -0.44 -2.20 20.65
C LYS A 59 0.84 -2.75 20.02
N PHE A 60 0.91 -2.68 18.70
CA PHE A 60 2.15 -2.91 17.96
C PHE A 60 3.08 -1.71 18.13
N MET A 61 4.35 -1.96 18.41
CA MET A 61 5.36 -0.91 18.41
C MET A 61 5.87 -0.68 16.99
N LEU A 62 6.06 0.58 16.62
CA LEU A 62 6.72 0.90 15.36
C LEU A 62 8.24 0.77 15.51
N GLY A 63 8.84 0.03 14.60
CA GLY A 63 10.28 -0.05 14.40
C GLY A 63 10.77 0.98 13.38
N PRO A 64 11.90 0.70 12.70
CA PRO A 64 12.42 1.56 11.64
C PRO A 64 11.38 1.90 10.57
N ILE A 65 11.41 3.16 10.14
CA ILE A 65 10.63 3.68 9.01
C ILE A 65 11.64 4.15 7.97
N SER A 66 11.46 3.73 6.73
CA SER A 66 12.35 4.12 5.64
C SER A 66 11.59 4.34 4.33
N ARG A 67 12.08 5.31 3.56
CA ARG A 67 11.75 5.46 2.14
C ARG A 67 12.81 4.72 1.34
N VAL A 68 12.39 3.79 0.51
CA VAL A 68 13.26 2.99 -0.34
C VAL A 68 13.16 3.53 -1.76
N GLU A 69 14.27 4.05 -2.26
CA GLU A 69 14.40 4.43 -3.67
C GLU A 69 14.34 3.19 -4.54
N LEU A 70 13.55 3.28 -5.60
CA LEU A 70 13.36 2.17 -6.52
C LEU A 70 13.88 2.55 -7.91
N PRO A 71 14.47 1.61 -8.67
CA PRO A 71 14.74 1.84 -10.08
C PRO A 71 13.42 2.13 -10.78
N SER A 72 13.28 3.33 -11.33
CA SER A 72 11.99 3.81 -11.84
C SER A 72 12.16 4.79 -13.00
N LYS A 73 11.26 4.69 -13.98
CA LYS A 73 11.07 5.71 -15.02
C LYS A 73 10.28 6.92 -14.51
N TYR A 74 9.41 6.72 -13.51
CA TYR A 74 8.44 7.70 -13.02
C TYR A 74 8.74 8.18 -11.59
N GLY A 75 9.96 8.00 -11.09
CA GLY A 75 10.36 8.42 -9.75
C GLY A 75 9.62 7.70 -8.62
N ARG A 76 9.26 6.43 -8.82
CA ARG A 76 8.56 5.62 -7.80
C ARG A 76 9.49 5.29 -6.64
N CYS A 77 8.93 5.22 -5.44
CA CYS A 77 9.58 4.77 -4.22
C CYS A 77 8.65 3.86 -3.42
N ALA A 78 9.18 3.17 -2.43
CA ALA A 78 8.39 2.42 -1.45
C ALA A 78 8.54 3.02 -0.06
N PHE A 79 7.47 2.94 0.73
CA PHE A 79 7.53 3.26 2.15
C PHE A 79 7.46 1.98 2.96
N SER A 80 8.51 1.75 3.75
CA SER A 80 8.63 0.59 4.62
C SER A 80 8.50 1.03 6.07
N VAL A 81 7.74 0.27 6.85
CA VAL A 81 7.64 0.41 8.30
C VAL A 81 7.65 -0.95 8.95
N ASP A 82 8.52 -1.11 9.94
CA ASP A 82 8.54 -2.30 10.78
C ASP A 82 7.47 -2.16 11.88
N ILE A 83 6.71 -3.23 12.08
CA ILE A 83 5.76 -3.39 13.17
C ILE A 83 6.24 -4.53 14.06
N ILE A 84 6.30 -4.27 15.36
CA ILE A 84 6.80 -5.21 16.35
C ILE A 84 5.58 -5.61 17.19
N PRO A 85 5.17 -6.89 17.16
CA PRO A 85 4.05 -7.36 17.97
C PRO A 85 4.30 -7.11 19.46
N PRO A 86 3.23 -6.91 20.26
CA PRO A 86 3.38 -6.89 21.71
C PRO A 86 3.96 -8.22 22.17
N SER A 87 5.18 -8.18 22.73
CA SER A 87 5.95 -9.39 23.04
C SER A 87 6.13 -9.61 24.53
N ILE A 88 6.29 -10.88 24.90
CA ILE A 88 6.69 -11.28 26.25
C ILE A 88 8.16 -10.88 26.45
N PRO A 89 8.54 -10.24 27.59
CA PRO A 89 9.87 -9.65 27.81
C PRO A 89 11.09 -10.57 27.59
N SER A 90 10.90 -11.89 27.55
CA SER A 90 11.96 -12.90 27.48
C SER A 90 12.37 -13.30 26.05
N ILE A 91 11.67 -12.84 25.00
CA ILE A 91 11.97 -13.19 23.61
C ILE A 91 12.04 -11.91 22.78
N PRO A 92 13.19 -11.60 22.12
CA PRO A 92 13.24 -10.56 21.11
C PRO A 92 12.20 -10.86 20.03
N ALA A 93 11.18 -10.01 19.90
CA ALA A 93 10.19 -10.19 18.84
C ALA A 93 10.81 -9.81 17.51
N ALA A 94 10.72 -10.71 16.55
CA ALA A 94 11.01 -10.38 15.16
C ALA A 94 10.00 -9.33 14.69
N ALA A 95 10.47 -8.37 13.89
CA ALA A 95 9.60 -7.38 13.28
C ALA A 95 8.90 -7.98 12.06
N TYR A 96 7.69 -7.49 11.76
CA TYR A 96 7.03 -7.69 10.48
C TYR A 96 7.05 -6.39 9.73
N ARG A 97 7.27 -6.43 8.42
CA ARG A 97 7.46 -5.23 7.61
C ARG A 97 6.24 -4.96 6.74
N LEU A 98 5.72 -3.74 6.84
CA LEU A 98 4.64 -3.26 5.97
C LEU A 98 5.25 -2.33 4.92
N VAL A 99 5.07 -2.66 3.65
CA VAL A 99 5.61 -1.90 2.53
C VAL A 99 4.48 -1.37 1.66
N ASN A 100 4.39 -0.06 1.51
CA ASN A 100 3.42 0.61 0.64
C ASN A 100 4.08 1.03 -0.67
N VAL A 101 3.46 0.68 -1.81
CA VAL A 101 4.05 0.86 -3.13
C VAL A 101 3.09 1.44 -4.16
N HIS A 102 3.68 2.06 -5.18
CA HIS A 102 3.05 2.36 -6.45
C HIS A 102 4.13 2.08 -7.50
N LEU A 103 4.10 0.90 -8.10
CA LEU A 103 5.13 0.45 -9.04
C LEU A 103 5.00 1.16 -10.39
N ASP A 104 6.04 1.05 -11.22
CA ASP A 104 6.08 1.74 -12.51
C ASP A 104 4.89 1.38 -13.41
N SER A 105 4.22 2.40 -13.93
CA SER A 105 3.01 2.27 -14.74
C SER A 105 3.31 2.01 -16.21
N LEU A 106 2.30 1.58 -16.97
CA LEU A 106 2.35 1.27 -18.41
C LEU A 106 3.13 0.00 -18.78
N GLY A 107 2.77 -0.63 -19.90
CA GLY A 107 3.31 -1.95 -20.27
C GLY A 107 4.83 -1.97 -20.49
N HIS A 108 5.40 -0.92 -21.07
CA HIS A 108 6.82 -0.85 -21.42
C HIS A 108 7.77 -0.76 -20.21
N THR A 109 7.26 -0.62 -18.98
CA THR A 109 8.06 -0.51 -17.76
C THR A 109 8.14 -1.82 -16.96
N LEU A 110 7.69 -2.95 -17.52
CA LEU A 110 7.88 -4.28 -16.93
C LEU A 110 9.33 -4.54 -16.42
N PRO A 111 10.41 -4.14 -17.12
CA PRO A 111 11.77 -4.31 -16.60
C PRO A 111 12.04 -3.55 -15.29
N TYR A 112 11.42 -2.37 -15.11
CA TYR A 112 11.49 -1.63 -13.85
C TYR A 112 10.71 -2.37 -12.78
N ARG A 113 9.43 -2.69 -13.01
CA ARG A 113 8.60 -3.43 -12.04
C ARG A 113 9.23 -4.74 -11.57
N THR A 114 9.90 -5.46 -12.47
CA THR A 114 10.66 -6.67 -12.15
C THR A 114 11.72 -6.40 -11.07
N LYS A 115 12.59 -5.40 -11.29
CA LYS A 115 13.64 -5.02 -10.32
C LYS A 115 13.07 -4.43 -9.04
N GLN A 116 12.01 -3.63 -9.16
CA GLN A 116 11.31 -3.03 -8.03
C GLN A 116 10.83 -4.13 -7.09
N LEU A 117 10.12 -5.13 -7.60
CA LEU A 117 9.59 -6.21 -6.78
C LEU A 117 10.66 -7.14 -6.21
N GLU A 118 11.77 -7.35 -6.92
CA GLU A 118 12.94 -8.07 -6.39
C GLU A 118 13.53 -7.38 -5.15
N ILE A 119 13.75 -6.06 -5.24
CA ILE A 119 14.24 -5.25 -4.11
C ILE A 119 13.27 -5.35 -2.94
N LEU A 120 11.97 -5.17 -3.19
CA LEU A 120 10.93 -5.19 -2.15
C LEU A 120 10.80 -6.57 -1.48
N ALA A 121 10.91 -7.65 -2.25
CA ALA A 121 10.88 -9.00 -1.72
C ALA A 121 12.09 -9.28 -0.81
N ASN A 122 13.26 -8.73 -1.15
CA ASN A 122 14.47 -8.83 -0.32
C ASN A 122 14.35 -8.03 0.98
N LEU A 123 13.65 -6.88 0.99
CA LEU A 123 13.37 -6.15 2.22
C LEU A 123 12.62 -7.00 3.25
N LEU A 124 11.71 -7.86 2.82
CA LEU A 124 10.97 -8.76 3.71
C LEU A 124 11.83 -9.92 4.26
N ARG A 125 13.05 -10.10 3.74
CA ARG A 125 14.01 -11.17 4.12
C ARG A 125 15.22 -10.66 4.87
N GLU A 126 15.30 -9.36 5.14
CA GLU A 126 16.41 -8.78 5.88
C GLU A 126 16.50 -9.37 7.29
N PRO A 127 17.72 -9.49 7.86
CA PRO A 127 17.90 -9.97 9.23
C PRO A 127 17.06 -9.17 10.24
N GLY A 128 16.33 -9.88 11.10
CA GLY A 128 15.42 -9.27 12.09
C GLY A 128 13.97 -9.09 11.60
N CYS A 129 13.71 -9.35 10.31
CA CYS A 129 12.37 -9.38 9.74
C CYS A 129 11.84 -10.83 9.66
N ALA A 130 10.67 -11.10 10.25
CA ALA A 130 9.98 -12.38 10.12
C ALA A 130 9.16 -12.52 8.83
N GLY A 131 9.13 -11.47 8.01
CA GLY A 131 8.28 -11.35 6.83
C GLY A 131 7.41 -10.10 6.90
N GLY A 132 6.28 -10.11 6.21
CA GLY A 132 5.37 -8.99 6.16
C GLY A 132 4.56 -8.92 4.87
N LEU A 133 4.18 -7.71 4.48
CA LEU A 133 3.41 -7.46 3.27
C LEU A 133 3.95 -6.31 2.43
N ILE A 134 3.75 -6.40 1.13
CA ILE A 134 3.89 -5.32 0.16
C ILE A 134 2.51 -5.07 -0.44
N ALA A 135 1.95 -3.88 -0.24
CA ALA A 135 0.60 -3.54 -0.67
C ALA A 135 0.58 -2.22 -1.45
N GLY A 136 -0.29 -2.15 -2.46
CA GLY A 136 -0.52 -0.94 -3.23
C GLY A 136 -0.78 -1.25 -4.70
N ASP A 137 -0.54 -0.25 -5.56
CA ASP A 137 -0.69 -0.40 -7.00
C ASP A 137 0.57 -1.04 -7.59
N PHE A 138 0.46 -2.30 -8.00
CA PHE A 138 1.56 -3.03 -8.62
C PHE A 138 1.67 -2.73 -10.11
N ASN A 139 0.69 -2.03 -10.70
CA ASN A 139 0.56 -1.86 -12.14
C ASN A 139 0.71 -3.21 -12.86
N ALA A 140 0.05 -4.25 -12.32
CA ALA A 140 0.12 -5.60 -12.86
C ALA A 140 -0.72 -5.73 -14.13
N ILE A 141 -0.15 -5.33 -15.26
CA ILE A 141 -0.87 -5.14 -16.54
C ILE A 141 -0.86 -6.41 -17.38
N SER A 142 0.18 -7.23 -17.29
CA SER A 142 0.37 -8.43 -18.10
C SER A 142 0.46 -9.69 -17.24
N SER A 143 0.35 -10.86 -17.87
CA SER A 143 0.60 -12.15 -17.23
C SER A 143 1.99 -12.24 -16.61
N ASP A 144 3.00 -11.59 -17.23
CA ASP A 144 4.35 -11.53 -16.69
C ASP A 144 4.41 -10.75 -15.38
N ASP A 145 3.63 -9.68 -15.26
CA ASP A 145 3.52 -8.91 -14.03
C ASP A 145 2.88 -9.72 -12.90
N HIS A 146 1.81 -10.45 -13.20
CA HIS A 146 1.17 -11.34 -12.23
C HIS A 146 2.12 -12.44 -11.76
N ALA A 147 2.96 -12.97 -12.65
CA ALA A 147 3.95 -13.99 -12.32
C ALA A 147 5.11 -13.47 -11.46
N LEU A 148 5.31 -12.14 -11.32
CA LEU A 148 6.43 -11.59 -10.55
C LEU A 148 6.36 -11.96 -9.06
N LEU A 149 5.16 -12.12 -8.48
CA LEU A 149 5.04 -12.54 -7.08
C LEU A 149 5.65 -13.93 -6.86
N ASN A 150 5.24 -14.89 -7.69
CA ASN A 150 5.74 -16.26 -7.65
C ASN A 150 7.25 -16.31 -7.94
N LYS A 151 7.74 -15.56 -8.93
CA LYS A 151 9.18 -15.45 -9.25
C LYS A 151 10.01 -14.93 -8.07
N ASN A 152 9.41 -14.11 -7.21
CA ASN A 152 10.04 -13.56 -6.03
C ASN A 152 9.70 -14.34 -4.74
N GLY A 153 9.05 -15.50 -4.82
CA GLY A 153 8.67 -16.31 -3.67
C GLY A 153 7.71 -15.59 -2.70
N LEU A 154 6.86 -14.72 -3.24
CA LEU A 154 5.81 -14.01 -2.50
C LEU A 154 4.45 -14.64 -2.78
N VAL A 155 3.56 -14.60 -1.80
CA VAL A 155 2.18 -15.10 -1.91
C VAL A 155 1.24 -13.94 -2.23
N ASP A 156 0.44 -14.06 -3.30
CA ASP A 156 -0.66 -13.11 -3.58
C ASP A 156 -1.81 -13.37 -2.60
N ALA A 157 -2.16 -12.40 -1.76
CA ALA A 157 -3.20 -12.56 -0.73
C ALA A 157 -4.58 -12.91 -1.31
N TRP A 158 -4.92 -12.38 -2.50
CA TRP A 158 -6.18 -12.68 -3.15
C TRP A 158 -6.21 -14.15 -3.59
N VAL A 159 -5.14 -14.61 -4.24
CA VAL A 159 -5.01 -16.00 -4.69
C VAL A 159 -4.98 -16.97 -3.49
N ALA A 160 -4.31 -16.60 -2.40
CA ALA A 160 -4.28 -17.43 -1.18
C ALA A 160 -5.66 -17.66 -0.57
N LEU A 161 -6.57 -16.69 -0.69
CA LEU A 161 -7.92 -16.77 -0.13
C LEU A 161 -8.95 -17.37 -1.09
N HIS A 162 -8.79 -17.15 -2.39
CA HIS A 162 -9.80 -17.50 -3.40
C HIS A 162 -9.36 -18.60 -4.39
N GLY A 163 -8.09 -19.03 -4.33
CA GLY A 163 -7.49 -19.99 -5.27
C GLY A 163 -7.06 -19.34 -6.60
N GLU A 164 -6.24 -20.06 -7.38
CA GLU A 164 -5.80 -19.61 -8.71
C GLU A 164 -6.94 -19.58 -9.74
N GLU A 165 -7.93 -20.45 -9.57
CA GLU A 165 -9.15 -20.51 -10.39
C GLU A 165 -10.27 -19.60 -9.85
N GLY A 166 -10.00 -18.84 -8.78
CA GLY A 166 -10.93 -17.89 -8.20
C GLY A 166 -11.22 -16.70 -9.13
N PRO A 167 -12.26 -15.90 -8.82
CA PRO A 167 -12.57 -14.72 -9.62
C PRO A 167 -11.42 -13.72 -9.58
N ASP A 168 -10.94 -13.29 -10.75
CA ASP A 168 -9.92 -12.23 -10.87
C ASP A 168 -10.62 -10.86 -10.84
N GLU A 169 -11.03 -10.44 -9.65
CA GLU A 169 -11.78 -9.19 -9.49
C GLU A 169 -10.89 -7.97 -9.76
N ALA A 170 -11.40 -7.07 -10.60
CA ALA A 170 -10.68 -5.86 -10.98
C ALA A 170 -10.59 -4.87 -9.81
N THR A 171 -9.40 -4.32 -9.61
CA THR A 171 -9.16 -3.23 -8.65
C THR A 171 -9.00 -1.88 -9.34
N TRP A 172 -8.98 -1.87 -10.67
CA TRP A 172 -8.91 -0.66 -11.47
C TRP A 172 -9.97 -0.67 -12.58
N GLY A 173 -10.46 0.50 -12.95
CA GLY A 173 -11.43 0.70 -14.04
C GLY A 173 -12.81 1.09 -13.55
N VAL A 174 -12.90 1.76 -12.39
CA VAL A 174 -14.15 2.34 -11.90
C VAL A 174 -14.60 3.44 -12.87
N GLU A 175 -15.60 3.14 -13.70
CA GLU A 175 -16.21 4.10 -14.64
C GLU A 175 -15.24 4.69 -15.68
N VAL A 176 -14.06 4.08 -15.84
CA VAL A 176 -13.05 4.44 -16.83
C VAL A 176 -12.84 3.29 -17.80
N LYS A 177 -12.80 3.59 -19.10
CA LYS A 177 -12.32 2.68 -20.15
C LYS A 177 -10.90 3.09 -20.55
N ARG A 178 -9.97 2.15 -20.65
CA ARG A 178 -8.61 2.46 -21.13
C ARG A 178 -8.64 2.80 -22.61
N GLU A 179 -7.81 3.77 -23.01
CA GLU A 179 -7.59 4.10 -24.41
C GLU A 179 -6.87 2.98 -25.17
N ASP A 180 -6.09 2.14 -24.46
CA ASP A 180 -5.36 1.00 -25.04
C ASP A 180 -6.24 -0.25 -25.27
N GLY A 181 -7.55 -0.16 -25.02
CA GLY A 181 -8.51 -1.24 -25.22
C GLY A 181 -8.43 -2.35 -24.17
N LEU A 182 -7.55 -2.26 -23.18
CA LEU A 182 -7.56 -3.17 -22.03
C LEU A 182 -8.74 -2.83 -21.12
N GLY A 183 -9.44 -3.86 -20.66
CA GLY A 183 -10.56 -3.72 -19.74
C GLY A 183 -10.11 -3.30 -18.33
N ALA A 184 -11.08 -3.28 -17.41
CA ALA A 184 -10.80 -3.27 -15.98
C ALA A 184 -9.84 -4.42 -15.61
N GLY A 185 -8.96 -4.20 -14.63
CA GLY A 185 -7.90 -5.15 -14.29
C GLY A 185 -7.50 -5.10 -12.83
N ARG A 186 -6.85 -6.16 -12.34
CA ARG A 186 -6.35 -6.28 -10.97
C ARG A 186 -4.92 -5.74 -10.86
N LEU A 187 -4.81 -4.41 -10.84
CA LEU A 187 -3.54 -3.70 -10.75
C LEU A 187 -3.01 -3.63 -9.31
N ASP A 188 -3.91 -3.53 -8.34
CA ASP A 188 -3.61 -3.44 -6.92
C ASP A 188 -3.51 -4.83 -6.31
N LYS A 189 -2.50 -5.03 -5.48
CA LYS A 189 -2.20 -6.34 -4.87
C LYS A 189 -1.73 -6.18 -3.44
N VAL A 190 -1.86 -7.27 -2.69
CA VAL A 190 -1.13 -7.47 -1.44
C VAL A 190 -0.29 -8.73 -1.56
N ALA A 191 1.02 -8.56 -1.62
CA ALA A 191 1.99 -9.63 -1.62
C ALA A 191 2.47 -9.92 -0.20
N MET A 192 2.60 -11.19 0.17
CA MET A 192 2.88 -11.62 1.53
C MET A 192 4.10 -12.54 1.59
N LEU A 193 4.83 -12.46 2.70
CA LEU A 193 5.87 -13.40 3.08
C LEU A 193 5.80 -13.65 4.59
N GLY A 194 5.79 -14.90 5.04
CA GLY A 194 5.84 -15.22 6.47
C GLY A 194 4.61 -14.78 7.30
N ILE A 195 3.52 -14.37 6.65
CA ILE A 195 2.25 -13.99 7.27
C ILE A 195 1.08 -14.71 6.60
N GLU A 196 -0.07 -14.75 7.25
CA GLU A 196 -1.25 -15.45 6.75
C GLU A 196 -2.44 -14.50 6.59
N ALA A 197 -3.04 -14.47 5.40
CA ALA A 197 -4.28 -13.76 5.15
C ALA A 197 -5.49 -14.49 5.78
N LYS A 198 -6.42 -13.74 6.36
CA LYS A 198 -7.67 -14.24 6.96
C LYS A 198 -8.92 -13.80 6.21
N GLY A 199 -8.82 -12.73 5.44
CA GLY A 199 -9.91 -12.25 4.60
C GLY A 199 -9.49 -11.02 3.81
N MET A 200 -10.08 -10.85 2.63
CA MET A 200 -9.80 -9.73 1.75
C MET A 200 -11.09 -9.27 1.07
N GLU A 201 -11.24 -7.96 0.90
CA GLU A 201 -12.41 -7.35 0.27
C GLU A 201 -11.98 -6.22 -0.67
N ILE A 202 -12.69 -6.11 -1.79
CA ILE A 202 -12.59 -5.00 -2.74
C ILE A 202 -13.69 -3.99 -2.40
N MET A 203 -13.28 -2.75 -2.11
CA MET A 203 -14.16 -1.67 -1.68
C MET A 203 -14.37 -0.67 -2.81
N ARG A 204 -15.62 -0.45 -3.23
CA ARG A 204 -15.94 0.60 -4.20
C ARG A 204 -15.55 1.97 -3.64
N PRO A 205 -14.87 2.83 -4.44
CA PRO A 205 -14.56 4.18 -3.99
C PRO A 205 -15.85 4.96 -3.72
N PRO A 206 -15.89 5.78 -2.65
CA PRO A 206 -17.03 6.65 -2.41
C PRO A 206 -17.17 7.68 -3.54
N LEU A 207 -18.42 8.08 -3.80
CA LEU A 207 -18.70 9.19 -4.69
C LEU A 207 -18.41 10.51 -3.96
N ILE A 208 -17.81 11.45 -4.68
CA ILE A 208 -17.58 12.82 -4.24
C ILE A 208 -18.39 13.77 -5.11
N GLU A 209 -18.92 14.81 -4.48
CA GLU A 209 -19.61 15.88 -5.17
C GLU A 209 -18.59 16.76 -5.91
N VAL A 210 -18.81 16.96 -7.20
CA VAL A 210 -18.02 17.81 -8.08
C VAL A 210 -18.89 19.02 -8.43
N THR A 211 -18.53 20.17 -7.89
CA THR A 211 -19.22 21.42 -8.19
C THR A 211 -18.82 21.90 -9.59
N LYS A 212 -19.80 21.97 -10.51
CA LYS A 212 -19.60 22.54 -11.84
C LYS A 212 -20.07 24.01 -11.84
N PRO A 213 -19.32 24.95 -12.43
CA PRO A 213 -19.81 26.32 -12.57
C PRO A 213 -21.05 26.34 -13.48
N ALA A 214 -22.18 26.81 -12.96
CA ALA A 214 -23.46 26.98 -13.67
C ALA A 214 -24.28 25.71 -14.01
N GLU A 215 -23.95 24.55 -13.43
CA GLU A 215 -24.74 23.32 -13.52
C GLU A 215 -25.01 22.73 -12.12
N ASP A 216 -25.99 21.84 -12.01
CA ASP A 216 -26.19 21.03 -10.80
C ASP A 216 -24.92 20.23 -10.49
N SER A 217 -24.68 19.98 -9.20
CA SER A 217 -23.51 19.20 -8.79
C SER A 217 -23.56 17.79 -9.34
N ASP A 218 -22.40 17.31 -9.80
CA ASP A 218 -22.24 15.95 -10.31
C ASP A 218 -21.59 15.08 -9.23
N TYR A 219 -21.78 13.77 -9.30
CA TYR A 219 -21.16 12.83 -8.36
C TYR A 219 -20.26 11.89 -9.14
N MET A 220 -18.97 11.91 -8.80
CA MET A 220 -17.98 11.05 -9.44
C MET A 220 -17.23 10.22 -8.39
N PRO A 221 -16.81 8.99 -8.71
CA PRO A 221 -15.92 8.22 -7.85
C PRO A 221 -14.69 9.03 -7.45
N CYS A 222 -14.29 8.95 -6.18
CA CYS A 222 -13.09 9.65 -5.70
C CYS A 222 -11.77 9.04 -6.22
N SER A 223 -11.84 7.90 -6.91
CA SER A 223 -10.73 7.21 -7.55
C SER A 223 -11.27 6.31 -8.66
N ASP A 224 -10.43 6.09 -9.67
CA ASP A 224 -10.55 5.07 -10.71
C ASP A 224 -10.16 3.66 -10.22
N HIS A 225 -9.59 3.56 -9.01
CA HIS A 225 -9.28 2.31 -8.32
C HIS A 225 -10.34 1.97 -7.25
N TYR A 226 -10.52 0.68 -7.03
CA TYR A 226 -11.16 0.12 -5.84
C TYR A 226 -10.14 0.04 -4.70
N GLY A 227 -10.61 0.23 -3.47
CA GLY A 227 -9.80 0.00 -2.28
C GLY A 227 -9.66 -1.48 -1.97
N LEU A 228 -8.54 -1.87 -1.34
CA LEU A 228 -8.35 -3.22 -0.82
C LEU A 228 -8.37 -3.21 0.71
N ARG A 229 -9.15 -4.10 1.32
CA ARG A 229 -9.16 -4.33 2.77
C ARG A 229 -8.69 -5.74 3.06
N LEU A 230 -7.47 -5.88 3.58
CA LEU A 230 -6.90 -7.15 4.03
C LEU A 230 -7.00 -7.28 5.56
N CYS A 231 -7.38 -8.46 6.02
CA CYS A 231 -7.19 -8.94 7.38
C CYS A 231 -6.14 -10.06 7.38
N PHE A 232 -5.16 -10.00 8.28
CA PHE A 232 -4.06 -10.95 8.37
C PHE A 232 -3.64 -11.20 9.82
N THR A 233 -2.89 -12.27 10.05
CA THR A 233 -2.30 -12.59 11.36
C THR A 233 -0.78 -12.62 11.30
N VAL A 234 -0.17 -12.14 12.38
CA VAL A 234 1.27 -12.18 12.68
C VAL A 234 1.48 -12.74 14.07
#